data_AF-A0A521U5Q7-F1
#
_entry.id   AF-A0A521U5Q7-F1
#
_cell.length_a   1.000
_cell.length_b   1.000
_cell.length_c   1.000
_cell.angle_alpha   90.00
_cell.angle_beta   90.00
_cell.angle_gamma   90.00
#
_symmetry.space_group_name_H-M   'P 1'
#
loop_
_entity.id
_entity.type
_entity.pdbx_description
1 polymer ?
#
loop_
_entity_poly.entity_id
_entity_poly.type
_entity_poly.pdbx_seq_one_letter_code
_entity_poly.pdbx_strand_id
1 'polypeptide(L)' 'MQETKGGKDIGWVGRCTAADCAFNEGLLCKARGIDVELHRDHADCNTYTNNQHEQVPRGRTVGS' A
#
# COMPACT_ATOMS: atom_id res chain seq x y z
N MET A 1 -17.27 -21.80 -18.36
CA MET A 1 -16.57 -21.05 -17.31
C MET A 1 -15.30 -20.49 -17.93
N GLN A 2 -15.15 -19.17 -18.03
CA GLN A 2 -13.89 -18.57 -18.48
C GLN A 2 -13.01 -18.42 -17.25
N GLU A 3 -11.91 -19.18 -17.24
CA GLU A 3 -10.80 -19.05 -16.32
C GLU A 3 -10.32 -17.59 -16.39
N THR A 4 -10.60 -16.78 -15.37
CA THR A 4 -10.01 -15.46 -15.25
C THR A 4 -8.52 -15.66 -15.03
N LYS A 5 -7.74 -15.61 -16.11
CA LYS A 5 -6.29 -15.50 -16.07
C LYS A 5 -5.96 -14.28 -15.22
N GLY A 6 -5.58 -14.48 -13.96
CA GLY A 6 -4.99 -13.45 -13.12
C GLY A 6 -3.65 -13.05 -13.72
N GLY A 7 -3.69 -12.15 -14.70
CA GLY A 7 -2.50 -11.49 -15.21
C GLY A 7 -1.90 -10.68 -14.08
N LYS A 8 -0.59 -10.77 -13.88
CA LYS A 8 0.14 -9.84 -13.03
C LYS A 8 0.23 -8.51 -13.76
N ASP A 9 -0.90 -7.82 -13.82
CA ASP A 9 -1.03 -6.57 -14.53
C ASP A 9 -0.32 -5.49 -13.72
N ILE A 10 0.71 -4.86 -14.30
CA ILE A 10 1.43 -3.78 -13.66
C ILE A 10 0.55 -2.52 -13.75
N GLY A 11 -0.37 -2.38 -12.80
CA GLY A 11 -1.22 -1.21 -12.64
C GLY A 11 -0.52 -0.06 -11.92
N TRP A 12 -1.04 1.16 -12.12
CA TRP A 12 -0.60 2.36 -11.40
C TRP A 12 -1.80 2.95 -10.64
N VAL A 13 -1.61 3.38 -9.39
CA VAL A 13 -2.66 4.09 -8.65
C VAL A 13 -2.50 5.59 -8.86
N GLY A 14 -3.40 6.17 -9.65
CA GLY A 14 -3.56 7.63 -9.77
C GLY A 14 -4.47 8.19 -8.69
N ARG A 15 -4.26 9.46 -8.31
CA ARG A 15 -5.09 10.17 -7.32
C ARG A 15 -5.15 9.44 -5.97
N CYS A 16 -4.03 8.87 -5.54
CA CYS A 16 -3.93 8.28 -4.22
C CYS A 16 -4.02 9.38 -3.15
N THR A 17 -5.14 9.46 -2.42
CA THR A 17 -5.39 10.46 -1.37
C THR A 17 -4.94 10.01 0.02
N ALA A 18 -4.40 8.79 0.15
CA ALA A 18 -3.85 8.29 1.40
C ALA A 18 -2.59 9.08 1.77
N ALA A 19 -2.72 10.03 2.69
CA ALA A 19 -1.65 10.96 3.07
C ALA A 19 -0.44 10.26 3.71
N ASP A 20 -0.68 9.11 4.33
CA ASP A 20 0.31 8.28 5.00
C ASP A 20 0.90 7.18 4.09
N CYS A 21 0.59 7.11 2.80
CA CYS A 21 1.21 6.12 1.91
C CYS A 21 2.70 6.42 1.65
N ALA A 22 3.56 5.41 1.80
CA ALA A 22 5.01 5.50 1.60
C ALA A 22 5.45 5.58 0.14
N PHE A 23 4.56 5.24 -0.78
CA PHE A 23 4.84 5.25 -2.20
C PHE A 23 4.20 6.45 -2.90
N ASN A 24 3.55 7.35 -2.16
CA ASN A 24 2.90 8.51 -2.74
C ASN A 24 3.91 9.60 -3.10
N GLU A 25 3.95 9.94 -4.39
CA GLU A 25 4.66 11.09 -4.91
C GLU A 25 3.68 11.94 -5.73
N GLY A 26 3.31 13.12 -5.21
CA GLY A 26 2.41 14.03 -5.91
C GLY A 26 1.03 13.44 -6.26
N LEU A 27 0.41 12.69 -5.33
CA LEU A 27 -0.85 11.94 -5.52
C LEU A 27 -0.77 10.73 -6.46
N LEU A 28 0.44 10.33 -6.87
CA LEU A 28 0.68 9.14 -7.66
C LEU A 28 1.38 8.09 -6.79
N CYS A 29 0.83 6.88 -6.71
CA CYS A 29 1.53 5.76 -6.07
C CYS A 29 2.57 5.21 -7.05
N LYS A 30 3.86 5.33 -6.71
CA LYS A 30 5.00 4.85 -7.52
C LYS A 30 5.56 3.51 -7.05
N ALA A 31 4.76 2.68 -6.39
CA ALA A 31 5.16 1.33 -6.03
C ALA A 31 5.57 0.54 -7.29
N ARG A 32 6.64 -0.26 -7.20
CA ARG A 32 7.19 -1.01 -8.35
C ARG A 32 6.25 -2.11 -8.87
N GLY A 33 5.23 -2.46 -8.10
CA GLY A 33 4.13 -3.32 -8.43
C GLY A 33 3.06 -3.18 -7.36
N ILE A 34 1.80 -3.47 -7.69
CA ILE A 34 0.69 -3.44 -6.75
C ILE A 34 0.21 -4.86 -6.59
N ASP A 35 0.25 -5.33 -5.34
CA ASP A 35 -0.32 -6.58 -4.90
C ASP A 35 -1.69 -6.29 -4.26
N VAL A 36 -2.72 -6.92 -4.81
CA VAL A 36 -4.10 -6.78 -4.36
C VAL A 36 -4.57 -8.16 -3.96
N GLU A 37 -4.92 -8.31 -2.69
CA GLU A 37 -5.46 -9.54 -2.13
C GLU A 37 -6.96 -9.40 -1.91
N LEU A 38 -7.71 -10.50 -2.01
CA LEU A 38 -9.11 -10.51 -1.62
C LEU A 38 -9.18 -10.77 -0.12
N HIS A 39 -9.62 -9.78 0.65
CA HIS A 39 -9.88 -9.95 2.06
C HIS A 39 -11.39 -9.95 2.30
N ARG A 40 -11.91 -11.14 2.67
CA ARG A 40 -13.34 -11.42 2.80
C ARG A 40 -14.08 -11.22 1.47
N ASP A 41 -14.71 -10.06 1.30
CA ASP A 41 -15.58 -9.68 0.20
C ASP A 41 -15.10 -8.40 -0.50
N HIS A 42 -13.98 -7.81 -0.06
CA HIS A 42 -13.39 -6.61 -0.66
C HIS A 42 -11.92 -6.82 -1.03
N ALA A 43 -11.45 -6.03 -1.98
CA ALA A 43 -10.05 -6.03 -2.40
C ALA A 43 -9.22 -5.14 -1.47
N ASP A 44 -8.18 -5.73 -0.88
CA ASP A 44 -7.20 -5.05 -0.03
C ASP A 44 -5.89 -4.83 -0.80
N CYS A 45 -5.32 -3.63 -0.66
CA CYS A 45 -4.02 -3.32 -1.22
C CYS A 45 -2.93 -3.78 -0.26
N ASN A 46 -2.41 -4.98 -0.46
CA ASN A 46 -1.35 -5.57 0.37
C ASN A 46 -0.01 -4.84 0.21
N THR A 47 0.17 -4.09 -0.88
CA THR A 47 1.35 -3.22 -1.06
C THR A 47 1.28 -1.92 -0.26
N TYR A 48 0.13 -1.59 0.33
CA TYR A 48 -0.01 -0.35 1.08
C TYR A 48 0.90 -0.36 2.32
N THR A 49 1.88 0.54 2.35
CA THR A 49 2.74 0.76 3.52
C THR A 49 2.55 2.18 4.01
N ASN A 50 2.33 2.31 5.31
CA ASN A 50 2.19 3.62 5.94
C ASN A 50 3.57 4.28 6.20
N ASN A 51 3.59 5.60 6.30
CA ASN A 51 4.75 6.43 6.60
C ASN A 51 5.13 6.38 8.08
N GLN A 52 4.66 5.37 8.81
CA GLN A 52 4.83 5.29 10.27
C GLN A 52 6.27 4.94 10.68
N HIS A 53 7.21 4.87 9.74
CA HIS A 53 8.63 4.89 10.06
C HIS A 53 9.17 6.28 10.44
N GLU A 54 8.45 7.37 10.17
CA GLU A 54 8.90 8.74 10.48
C GLU A 54 8.32 9.30 11.81
N GLN A 55 7.40 8.59 12.49
CA GLN A 55 6.72 9.11 13.70
C GLN A 55 6.92 8.24 14.95
N VAL A 56 7.91 7.34 14.97
CA VAL A 56 8.45 6.87 16.26
C VAL A 56 9.47 7.93 16.70
N PRO A 57 9.18 8.80 17.69
CA PRO A 57 10.24 9.61 18.27
C PRO A 57 11.31 8.64 18.77
N ARG A 58 12.53 8.77 18.21
CA ARG A 58 13.74 8.07 18.63
C ARG A 58 13.98 8.35 20.11
N GLY A 59 13.33 7.60 21.01
CA GLY A 59 13.41 7.89 22.44
C GLY A 59 12.30 7.38 23.35
N ARG A 60 11.37 6.50 22.93
CA ARG A 60 10.58 5.76 23.94
C ARG A 60 11.44 4.62 24.49
N THR A 61 12.26 4.94 25.48
CA THR A 61 12.68 3.94 26.46
C THR A 61 11.41 3.30 27.01
N VAL A 62 11.25 1.99 26.81
CA VAL A 62 10.41 1.19 27.71
C VAL A 62 11.19 1.16 29.02
N GLY A 63 10.98 2.18 29.87
CA GLY A 63 11.19 2.07 31.32
C GLY A 63 9.82 1.78 31.94
N SER A 64 9.66 0.88 32.89
CA SER A 64 10.58 0.07 33.72
C SER A 64 9.97 -1.31 33.95
#